data_AF-A0A443YJ70-F1
#
_entry.id   AF-A0A443YJ70-F1
#
_cell.length_a   1.000
_cell.length_b   1.000
_cell.length_c   1.000
_cell.angle_alpha   90.00
_cell.angle_beta   90.00
_cell.angle_gamma   90.00
#
_symmetry.space_group_name_H-M   'P 1'
#
loop_
_entity.id
_entity.type
_entity.pdbx_description
1 polymer ?
#
loop_
_entity_poly.entity_id
_entity_poly.type
_entity_poly.pdbx_seq_one_letter_code
_entity_poly.pdbx_strand_id
1 'polypeptide(L)'
;MSVIQPVELKTLKDFYSLMAASRVVRCKAVAALLNGGTVSDDDVVSLTNVLSSLEDVPEADGRKVLSLDRDRSIGLDMDYEINETRKDLFYLEEGEDTFLDLLSDLYPDFEGQVQAGRDLLQGVDFNCFITDRDGTINNYCARYLTSIQSIYNSLFLTRFARNKARQPVILTSAPLDGLIDISVNPEGEMYYAASKGRECLDLEGRIRRLPISEEKQAAINALNEQLVKLTGRPEYEKFTLIGSGLQFKFGQSTVARQDIGKSIPQAESEAFAKMLESLVAALDPDERNFRIEDTGLDVEIILTVETSGDGLKDFDKGDGVKFLNGELNLGMSHGPHLVCGDTGSDVPMLEAALELAPDTRAVYVTKNEDLKKRVLGLTDAALIVPEPDILVTILGTL
;
A
#
# COMPACT_ATOMS: atom_id res chain seq x y z
N MET A 1 -11.04 24.15 5.82
CA MET A 1 -12.18 23.22 5.69
C MET A 1 -12.96 23.24 6.98
N SER A 2 -14.26 22.92 6.94
CA SER A 2 -15.08 22.78 8.14
C SER A 2 -14.71 21.50 8.89
N VAL A 3 -14.84 21.52 10.23
CA VAL A 3 -14.70 20.35 11.11
C VAL A 3 -15.56 19.17 10.62
N ILE A 4 -14.98 17.97 10.55
CA ILE A 4 -15.72 16.74 10.26
C ILE A 4 -16.70 16.50 11.41
N GLN A 5 -17.99 16.47 11.10
CA GLN A 5 -19.03 16.19 12.11
C GLN A 5 -19.15 14.69 12.34
N PRO A 6 -19.60 14.24 13.53
CA PRO A 6 -19.94 12.84 13.76
C PRO A 6 -20.98 12.35 12.73
N VAL A 7 -20.78 11.15 12.20
CA VAL A 7 -21.67 10.55 11.21
C VAL A 7 -22.07 9.14 11.62
N GLU A 8 -23.35 8.82 11.45
CA GLU A 8 -23.82 7.44 11.59
C GLU A 8 -23.48 6.67 10.30
N LEU A 9 -22.49 5.78 10.37
CA LEU A 9 -22.08 4.95 9.24
C LEU A 9 -23.11 3.85 9.01
N LYS A 10 -23.90 3.97 7.94
CA LYS A 10 -24.91 2.96 7.56
C LYS A 10 -24.42 2.09 6.43
N THR A 11 -23.72 2.68 5.48
CA THR A 11 -23.29 2.03 4.25
C THR A 11 -21.77 2.06 4.09
N LEU A 12 -21.25 1.16 3.26
CA LEU A 12 -19.84 1.17 2.90
C LEU A 12 -19.40 2.47 2.20
N LYS A 13 -20.32 3.14 1.48
CA LYS A 13 -20.06 4.44 0.84
C LYS A 13 -19.89 5.56 1.87
N ASP A 14 -20.66 5.53 2.97
CA ASP A 14 -20.49 6.48 4.06
C ASP A 14 -19.10 6.31 4.69
N PHE A 15 -18.69 5.06 4.90
CA PHE A 15 -17.38 4.72 5.44
C PHE A 15 -16.25 5.24 4.53
N TYR A 16 -16.28 4.95 3.24
CA TYR A 16 -15.28 5.45 2.29
C TYR A 16 -15.23 6.98 2.23
N SER A 17 -16.40 7.64 2.28
CA SER A 17 -16.46 9.11 2.30
C SER A 17 -15.84 9.70 3.56
N LEU A 18 -16.10 9.08 4.73
CA LEU A 18 -15.50 9.48 6.00
C LEU A 18 -13.97 9.32 5.97
N MET A 19 -13.47 8.17 5.47
CA MET A 19 -12.04 7.93 5.39
C MET A 19 -11.33 8.89 4.43
N ALA A 20 -11.93 9.18 3.27
CA ALA A 20 -11.41 10.19 2.34
C ALA A 20 -11.35 11.59 2.99
N ALA A 21 -12.38 11.98 3.75
CA ALA A 21 -12.37 13.24 4.49
C ALA A 21 -11.27 13.25 5.58
N SER A 22 -11.09 12.14 6.28
CA SER A 22 -10.06 12.01 7.33
C SER A 22 -8.65 12.16 6.76
N ARG A 23 -8.37 11.66 5.54
CA ARG A 23 -7.09 11.86 4.87
C ARG A 23 -6.75 13.34 4.72
N VAL A 24 -7.72 14.16 4.32
CA VAL A 24 -7.47 15.59 4.13
C VAL A 24 -7.07 16.28 5.43
N VAL A 25 -7.71 15.91 6.54
CA VAL A 25 -7.35 16.39 7.88
C VAL A 25 -5.93 15.97 8.26
N ARG A 26 -5.58 14.70 8.00
CA ARG A 26 -4.22 14.18 8.25
C ARG A 26 -3.16 14.90 7.43
N CYS A 27 -3.39 15.14 6.14
CA CYS A 27 -2.49 15.91 5.27
C CYS A 27 -2.23 17.31 5.82
N LYS A 28 -3.29 17.99 6.29
CA LYS A 28 -3.16 19.32 6.91
C LYS A 28 -2.35 19.26 8.21
N ALA A 29 -2.61 18.28 9.06
CA ALA A 29 -1.88 18.10 10.32
C ALA A 29 -0.38 17.83 10.07
N VAL A 30 -0.06 16.92 9.15
CA VAL A 30 1.33 16.62 8.75
C VAL A 30 2.03 17.86 8.19
N ALA A 31 1.37 18.61 7.30
CA ALA A 31 1.94 19.84 6.76
C ALA A 31 2.19 20.89 7.85
N ALA A 32 1.30 21.04 8.83
CA ALA A 32 1.50 21.97 9.95
C ALA A 32 2.72 21.57 10.80
N LEU A 33 2.81 20.28 11.17
CA LEU A 33 3.87 19.75 12.03
C LEU A 33 5.24 19.79 11.36
N LEU A 34 5.34 19.44 10.06
CA LEU A 34 6.60 19.53 9.31
C LEU A 34 7.11 20.96 9.14
N ASN A 35 6.22 21.95 9.21
CA ASN A 35 6.58 23.37 9.17
C ASN A 35 6.87 23.95 10.57
N GLY A 36 6.95 23.11 11.60
CA GLY A 36 7.17 23.53 12.99
C GLY A 36 5.98 24.25 13.62
N GLY A 37 4.80 24.15 13.01
CA GLY A 37 3.55 24.68 13.53
C GLY A 37 2.82 23.70 14.46
N THR A 38 1.70 24.15 15.01
CA THR A 38 0.78 23.32 15.78
C THR A 38 -0.41 22.88 14.94
N VAL A 39 -0.93 21.70 15.20
CA VAL A 39 -2.20 21.25 14.60
C VAL A 39 -3.35 22.03 15.24
N SER A 40 -4.37 22.39 14.46
CA SER A 40 -5.52 23.13 15.00
C SER A 40 -6.44 22.20 15.78
N ASP A 41 -7.03 22.70 16.87
CA ASP A 41 -8.04 21.97 17.67
C ASP A 41 -9.18 21.40 16.80
N ASP A 42 -9.60 22.14 15.78
CA ASP A 42 -10.61 21.71 14.80
C ASP A 42 -10.23 20.41 14.05
N ASP A 43 -8.94 20.21 13.76
CA ASP A 43 -8.45 18.99 13.10
C ASP A 43 -8.43 17.81 14.08
N VAL A 44 -8.02 18.05 15.33
CA VAL A 44 -8.07 17.05 16.41
C VAL A 44 -9.52 16.61 16.64
N VAL A 45 -10.44 17.56 16.82
CA VAL A 45 -11.88 17.29 16.95
C VAL A 45 -12.43 16.51 15.74
N SER A 46 -11.98 16.85 14.53
CA SER A 46 -12.38 16.10 13.33
C SER A 46 -11.95 14.64 13.39
N LEU A 47 -10.72 14.34 13.82
CA LEU A 47 -10.23 12.96 13.98
C LEU A 47 -10.91 12.24 15.15
N THR A 48 -11.23 12.93 16.24
CA THR A 48 -12.03 12.36 17.34
C THR A 48 -13.42 11.95 16.84
N ASN A 49 -14.06 12.78 16.03
CA ASN A 49 -15.37 12.49 15.45
C ASN A 49 -15.30 11.33 14.44
N VAL A 50 -14.21 11.23 13.67
CA VAL A 50 -13.94 10.07 12.81
C VAL A 50 -13.84 8.81 13.67
N LEU A 51 -13.02 8.80 14.71
CA LEU A 51 -12.84 7.65 15.59
C LEU A 51 -14.17 7.20 16.21
N SER A 52 -14.94 8.12 16.79
CA SER A 52 -16.26 7.82 17.36
C SER A 52 -17.18 7.20 16.32
N SER A 53 -17.22 7.75 15.10
CA SER A 53 -18.07 7.23 14.02
C SER A 53 -17.68 5.81 13.60
N LEU A 54 -16.39 5.46 13.63
CA LEU A 54 -15.89 4.11 13.34
C LEU A 54 -16.19 3.13 14.49
N GLU A 55 -16.03 3.56 15.74
CA GLU A 55 -16.29 2.75 16.92
C GLU A 55 -17.77 2.45 17.13
N ASP A 56 -18.64 3.41 16.79
CA ASP A 56 -20.10 3.30 16.90
C ASP A 56 -20.75 2.41 15.83
N VAL A 57 -19.98 1.93 14.84
CA VAL A 57 -20.49 0.96 13.86
C VAL A 57 -21.00 -0.28 14.60
N PRO A 58 -22.25 -0.73 14.35
CA PRO A 58 -22.81 -1.90 14.99
C PRO A 58 -21.94 -3.13 14.78
N GLU A 59 -21.83 -3.97 15.80
CA GLU A 59 -21.06 -5.20 15.74
C GLU A 59 -21.98 -6.42 15.78
N ALA A 60 -21.70 -7.41 14.93
CA ALA A 60 -22.31 -8.72 14.99
C ALA A 60 -21.23 -9.79 14.78
N ASP A 61 -21.24 -10.83 15.60
CA ASP A 61 -20.27 -11.94 15.55
C ASP A 61 -18.79 -11.47 15.57
N GLY A 62 -18.49 -10.41 16.31
CA GLY A 62 -17.12 -9.88 16.45
C GLY A 62 -16.65 -9.02 15.27
N ARG A 63 -17.54 -8.63 14.34
CA ARG A 63 -17.22 -7.79 13.18
C ARG A 63 -18.14 -6.59 13.09
N LYS A 64 -17.60 -5.47 12.61
CA LYS A 64 -18.38 -4.27 12.30
C LYS A 64 -19.31 -4.54 11.12
N VAL A 65 -20.58 -4.13 11.18
CA VAL A 65 -21.57 -4.45 10.14
C VAL A 65 -22.06 -3.18 9.47
N LEU A 66 -21.87 -3.10 8.16
CA LEU A 66 -22.44 -2.05 7.31
C LEU A 66 -23.32 -2.65 6.23
N SER A 67 -24.24 -1.83 5.71
CA SER A 67 -25.05 -2.16 4.54
C SER A 67 -24.21 -2.03 3.25
N LEU A 68 -24.25 -3.06 2.41
CA LEU A 68 -23.81 -2.98 1.00
C LEU A 68 -24.89 -2.27 0.17
N ASP A 69 -26.15 -2.63 0.41
CA ASP A 69 -27.36 -2.02 -0.13
C ASP A 69 -28.58 -2.22 0.80
N ARG A 70 -29.78 -1.82 0.35
CA ARG A 70 -31.01 -1.85 1.17
C ARG A 70 -31.33 -3.21 1.80
N ASP A 71 -30.90 -4.32 1.21
CA ASP A 71 -31.27 -5.67 1.64
C ASP A 71 -30.07 -6.53 2.08
N ARG A 72 -28.83 -6.09 1.83
CA ARG A 72 -27.60 -6.85 2.09
C ARG A 72 -26.67 -6.11 3.05
N SER A 73 -26.15 -6.83 4.04
CA SER A 73 -25.09 -6.37 4.95
C SER A 73 -23.78 -7.12 4.72
N ILE A 74 -22.68 -6.53 5.19
CA ILE A 74 -21.34 -7.09 5.14
C ILE A 74 -20.66 -6.91 6.50
N GLY A 75 -19.97 -7.95 6.97
CA GLY A 75 -19.08 -7.89 8.12
C GLY A 75 -17.71 -7.36 7.71
N LEU A 76 -17.21 -6.37 8.43
CA LEU A 76 -15.98 -5.65 8.18
C LEU A 76 -15.03 -5.79 9.36
N ASP A 77 -13.76 -6.04 9.04
CA ASP A 77 -12.65 -5.71 9.91
C ASP A 77 -12.29 -4.23 9.67
N MET A 78 -12.28 -3.44 10.75
CA MET A 78 -11.99 -2.00 10.75
C MET A 78 -10.86 -1.66 11.75
N ASP A 79 -10.10 -2.67 12.18
CA ASP A 79 -9.08 -2.51 13.21
C ASP A 79 -7.97 -1.56 12.77
N TYR A 80 -7.58 -1.62 11.50
CA TYR A 80 -6.58 -0.70 10.94
C TYR A 80 -7.05 0.76 11.08
N GLU A 81 -8.23 1.09 10.57
CA GLU A 81 -8.75 2.45 10.53
C GLU A 81 -8.95 3.02 11.93
N ILE A 82 -9.46 2.20 12.85
CA ILE A 82 -9.67 2.57 14.25
C ILE A 82 -8.32 2.77 14.95
N ASN A 83 -7.41 1.80 14.87
CA ASN A 83 -6.15 1.85 15.61
C ASN A 83 -5.20 2.93 15.10
N GLU A 84 -5.10 3.12 13.78
CA GLU A 84 -4.30 4.22 13.22
C GLU A 84 -4.89 5.59 13.58
N THR A 85 -6.21 5.73 13.64
CA THR A 85 -6.84 6.98 14.13
C THR A 85 -6.60 7.21 15.62
N ARG A 86 -6.61 6.15 16.46
CA ARG A 86 -6.24 6.25 17.88
C ARG A 86 -4.78 6.67 18.06
N LYS A 87 -3.85 6.05 17.31
CA LYS A 87 -2.43 6.42 17.31
C LYS A 87 -2.22 7.87 16.90
N ASP A 88 -2.93 8.32 15.86
CA ASP A 88 -2.89 9.72 15.43
C ASP A 88 -3.33 10.68 16.53
N LEU A 89 -4.49 10.43 17.15
CA LEU A 89 -5.00 11.26 18.24
C LEU A 89 -4.02 11.29 19.42
N PHE A 90 -3.53 10.12 19.85
CA PHE A 90 -2.55 10.04 20.93
C PHE A 90 -1.26 10.80 20.61
N TYR A 91 -0.73 10.64 19.40
CA TYR A 91 0.46 11.38 18.94
C TYR A 91 0.23 12.91 18.97
N LEU A 92 -0.94 13.36 18.52
CA LEU A 92 -1.28 14.79 18.48
C LEU A 92 -1.50 15.39 19.86
N GLU A 93 -2.06 14.63 20.80
CA GLU A 93 -2.41 15.08 22.15
C GLU A 93 -1.24 15.01 23.12
N GLU A 94 -0.49 13.90 23.10
CA GLU A 94 0.55 13.58 24.08
C GLU A 94 1.98 13.85 23.57
N GLY A 95 2.14 14.05 22.26
CA GLY A 95 3.42 14.32 21.62
C GLY A 95 4.26 13.08 21.31
N GLU A 96 5.37 13.31 20.59
CA GLU A 96 6.19 12.27 20.00
C GLU A 96 6.90 11.38 21.04
N ASP A 97 7.50 11.95 22.08
CA ASP A 97 8.22 11.18 23.11
C ASP A 97 7.27 10.19 23.82
N THR A 98 6.12 10.67 24.28
CA THR A 98 5.09 9.83 24.93
C THR A 98 4.50 8.80 23.96
N PHE A 99 4.39 9.15 22.67
CA PHE A 99 3.96 8.21 21.64
C PHE A 99 4.98 7.07 21.42
N LEU A 100 6.28 7.36 21.50
CA LEU A 100 7.30 6.30 21.44
C LEU A 100 7.21 5.36 22.65
N ASP A 101 6.88 5.87 23.84
CA ASP A 101 6.61 5.03 25.01
C ASP A 101 5.39 4.12 24.78
N LEU A 102 4.30 4.65 24.19
CA LEU A 102 3.14 3.86 23.78
C LEU A 102 3.54 2.72 22.83
N LEU A 103 4.36 3.00 21.81
CA LEU A 103 4.83 1.95 20.89
C LEU A 103 5.72 0.91 21.61
N SER A 104 6.53 1.35 22.57
CA SER A 104 7.35 0.46 23.41
C SER A 104 6.49 -0.52 24.22
N ASP A 105 5.35 -0.06 24.74
CA ASP A 105 4.40 -0.90 25.48
C ASP A 105 3.61 -1.86 24.57
N LEU A 106 3.36 -1.48 23.31
CA LEU A 106 2.60 -2.29 22.35
C LEU A 106 3.39 -3.47 21.80
N TYR A 107 4.71 -3.32 21.64
CA TYR A 107 5.54 -4.29 20.91
C TYR A 107 6.63 -4.91 21.80
N PRO A 108 6.71 -6.26 21.85
CA PRO A 108 7.78 -6.92 22.60
C PRO A 108 9.17 -6.56 22.07
N ASP A 109 10.07 -6.18 22.98
CA ASP A 109 11.47 -5.81 22.67
C ASP A 109 11.59 -4.67 21.64
N PHE A 110 10.64 -3.71 21.67
CA PHE A 110 10.59 -2.58 20.76
C PHE A 110 11.90 -1.77 20.76
N GLU A 111 12.37 -1.35 21.93
CA GLU A 111 13.60 -0.54 22.05
C GLU A 111 14.83 -1.26 21.50
N GLY A 112 14.97 -2.57 21.77
CA GLY A 112 16.07 -3.38 21.28
C GLY A 112 16.06 -3.48 19.76
N GLN A 113 14.89 -3.68 19.16
CA GLN A 113 14.72 -3.76 17.71
C GLN A 113 14.95 -2.41 17.03
N VAL A 114 14.45 -1.31 17.62
CA VAL A 114 14.71 0.05 17.13
C VAL A 114 16.19 0.36 17.20
N GLN A 115 16.87 0.01 18.30
CA GLN A 115 18.31 0.23 18.44
C GLN A 115 19.11 -0.57 17.41
N ALA A 116 18.76 -1.83 17.14
CA ALA A 116 19.40 -2.64 16.09
C ALA A 116 19.26 -2.00 14.70
N GLY A 117 18.08 -1.41 14.41
CA GLY A 117 17.86 -0.64 13.19
C GLY A 117 18.70 0.63 13.11
N ARG A 118 18.81 1.37 14.21
CA ARG A 118 19.69 2.54 14.29
C ARG A 118 21.15 2.14 14.07
N ASP A 119 21.62 1.08 14.71
CA ASP A 119 22.99 0.59 14.54
C ASP A 119 23.27 0.20 13.07
N LEU A 120 22.28 -0.40 12.39
CA LEU A 120 22.39 -0.76 10.98
C LEU A 120 22.37 0.46 10.06
N LEU A 121 21.69 1.57 10.38
CA LEU A 121 21.41 2.66 9.43
C LEU A 121 22.07 4.00 9.77
N GLN A 122 22.49 4.22 11.01
CA GLN A 122 23.03 5.48 11.48
C GLN A 122 24.33 5.86 10.75
N GLY A 123 24.48 7.16 10.48
CA GLY A 123 25.66 7.71 9.80
C GLY A 123 25.72 7.46 8.31
N VAL A 124 24.63 6.97 7.70
CA VAL A 124 24.54 6.75 6.26
C VAL A 124 23.50 7.65 5.62
N ASP A 125 23.94 8.32 4.55
CA ASP A 125 23.08 9.02 3.60
C ASP A 125 22.88 8.10 2.39
N PHE A 126 21.64 7.72 2.14
CA PHE A 126 21.25 6.80 1.08
C PHE A 126 21.03 7.55 -0.23
N ASN A 127 21.54 6.99 -1.33
CA ASN A 127 21.17 7.49 -2.66
C ASN A 127 19.69 7.21 -2.96
N CYS A 128 19.23 5.98 -2.67
CA CYS A 128 17.83 5.61 -2.85
C CYS A 128 17.30 4.95 -1.58
N PHE A 129 16.09 5.35 -1.20
CA PHE A 129 15.25 4.64 -0.23
C PHE A 129 14.09 4.06 -1.02
N ILE A 130 13.99 2.74 -1.14
CA ILE A 130 12.94 2.06 -1.91
C ILE A 130 12.19 1.16 -0.95
N THR A 131 10.91 1.41 -0.76
CA THR A 131 10.10 0.65 0.19
C THR A 131 8.83 0.16 -0.44
N ASP A 132 8.42 -1.07 -0.12
CA ASP A 132 7.01 -1.41 -0.23
C ASP A 132 6.17 -0.59 0.78
N ARG A 133 4.86 -0.53 0.56
CA ARG A 133 3.91 0.19 1.41
C ARG A 133 3.25 -0.74 2.43
N ASP A 134 2.41 -1.65 1.95
CA ASP A 134 1.38 -2.34 2.72
C ASP A 134 1.98 -3.54 3.45
N GLY A 135 2.01 -3.50 4.79
CA GLY A 135 2.74 -4.47 5.60
C GLY A 135 4.20 -4.10 5.85
N THR A 136 4.73 -3.10 5.15
CA THR A 136 6.11 -2.62 5.30
C THR A 136 6.19 -1.32 6.07
N ILE A 137 5.84 -0.18 5.46
CA ILE A 137 5.78 1.11 6.15
C ILE A 137 4.38 1.40 6.69
N ASN A 138 3.35 0.72 6.21
CA ASN A 138 1.99 0.81 6.74
C ASN A 138 1.58 -0.53 7.33
N ASN A 139 0.82 -0.52 8.43
CA ASN A 139 0.15 -1.73 8.90
C ASN A 139 -0.82 -2.27 7.83
N TYR A 140 -1.01 -3.59 7.79
CA TYR A 140 -1.97 -4.20 6.86
C TYR A 140 -3.39 -3.72 7.16
N CYS A 141 -4.11 -3.34 6.11
CA CYS A 141 -5.52 -3.00 6.17
C CYS A 141 -6.33 -4.02 5.38
N ALA A 142 -7.48 -4.42 5.90
CA ALA A 142 -8.37 -5.36 5.22
C ALA A 142 -8.93 -4.80 3.89
N ARG A 143 -8.90 -3.48 3.69
CA ARG A 143 -9.40 -2.80 2.49
C ARG A 143 -8.44 -1.72 2.04
N TYR A 144 -8.03 -1.81 0.78
CA TYR A 144 -7.03 -0.90 0.24
C TYR A 144 -7.49 0.58 0.27
N LEU A 145 -8.74 0.87 -0.14
CA LEU A 145 -9.27 2.23 -0.25
C LEU A 145 -9.39 2.99 1.08
N THR A 146 -9.36 2.28 2.21
CA THR A 146 -9.44 2.87 3.55
C THR A 146 -8.17 2.73 4.35
N SER A 147 -7.11 2.22 3.72
CA SER A 147 -5.77 2.13 4.29
C SER A 147 -5.09 3.52 4.35
N ILE A 148 -5.75 4.53 4.92
CA ILE A 148 -5.21 5.89 4.98
C ILE A 148 -3.98 5.91 5.90
N GLN A 149 -2.86 6.42 5.38
CA GLN A 149 -1.61 6.56 6.12
C GLN A 149 -1.80 7.46 7.36
N SER A 150 -1.25 7.05 8.50
CA SER A 150 -1.28 7.80 9.76
C SER A 150 -0.32 9.01 9.76
N ILE A 151 -0.56 9.95 10.65
CA ILE A 151 0.18 11.21 10.82
C ILE A 151 1.60 10.93 11.30
N TYR A 152 1.78 10.18 12.40
CA TYR A 152 3.12 9.87 12.94
C TYR A 152 3.98 9.19 11.88
N ASN A 153 3.37 8.25 11.15
CA ASN A 153 3.99 7.50 10.09
C ASN A 153 4.52 8.42 8.97
N SER A 154 3.65 9.29 8.49
CA SER A 154 3.99 10.23 7.43
C SER A 154 5.08 11.22 7.88
N LEU A 155 5.06 11.67 9.13
CA LEU A 155 6.10 12.53 9.69
C LEU A 155 7.46 11.83 9.73
N PHE A 156 7.50 10.60 10.24
CA PHE A 156 8.73 9.83 10.38
C PHE A 156 9.35 9.54 9.01
N LEU A 157 8.54 9.09 8.05
CA LEU A 157 9.00 8.84 6.69
C LEU A 157 9.46 10.10 5.98
N THR A 158 8.72 11.21 6.10
CA THR A 158 9.09 12.47 5.44
C THR A 158 10.37 13.06 6.01
N ARG A 159 10.55 13.02 7.34
CA ARG A 159 11.79 13.46 7.99
C ARG A 159 12.97 12.59 7.54
N PHE A 160 12.81 11.28 7.53
CA PHE A 160 13.84 10.36 7.05
C PHE A 160 14.21 10.65 5.60
N ALA A 161 13.22 10.77 4.71
CA ALA A 161 13.44 11.06 3.30
C ALA A 161 14.24 12.36 3.11
N ARG A 162 13.82 13.46 3.75
CA ARG A 162 14.52 14.75 3.67
C ARG A 162 15.95 14.72 4.18
N ASN A 163 16.22 13.95 5.24
CA ASN A 163 17.49 13.99 5.94
C ASN A 163 18.48 12.92 5.49
N LYS A 164 17.99 11.78 4.99
CA LYS A 164 18.79 10.57 4.78
C LYS A 164 18.67 9.96 3.40
N ALA A 165 17.70 10.35 2.56
CA ALA A 165 17.51 9.72 1.26
C ALA A 165 17.44 10.74 0.13
N ARG A 166 18.33 10.62 -0.85
CA ARG A 166 18.29 11.50 -2.02
C ARG A 166 17.10 11.20 -2.94
N GLN A 167 16.75 9.92 -3.10
CA GLN A 167 15.69 9.45 -3.98
C GLN A 167 14.74 8.50 -3.22
N PRO A 168 13.71 9.03 -2.54
CA PRO A 168 12.77 8.21 -1.78
C PRO A 168 11.60 7.73 -2.64
N VAL A 169 11.42 6.40 -2.72
CA VAL A 169 10.47 5.72 -3.60
C VAL A 169 9.59 4.79 -2.76
N ILE A 170 8.29 5.01 -2.80
CA ILE A 170 7.28 4.07 -2.30
C ILE A 170 6.78 3.26 -3.48
N LEU A 171 6.96 1.94 -3.46
CA LEU A 171 6.63 1.03 -4.55
C LEU A 171 5.59 -0.01 -4.13
N THR A 172 4.38 0.09 -4.66
CA THR A 172 3.28 -0.86 -4.40
C THR A 172 2.87 -1.65 -5.64
N SER A 173 2.18 -2.77 -5.41
CA SER A 173 1.47 -3.52 -6.45
C SER A 173 0.10 -2.94 -6.80
N ALA A 174 -0.41 -2.00 -6.00
CA ALA A 174 -1.69 -1.32 -6.20
C ALA A 174 -1.62 -0.23 -7.30
N PRO A 175 -2.77 0.27 -7.80
CA PRO A 175 -2.79 1.31 -8.84
C PRO A 175 -2.37 2.68 -8.28
N LEU A 176 -1.92 3.58 -9.16
CA LEU A 176 -1.31 4.86 -8.77
C LEU A 176 -2.30 5.84 -8.13
N ASP A 177 -3.49 5.96 -8.69
CA ASP A 177 -4.57 6.78 -8.14
C ASP A 177 -4.92 6.34 -6.72
N GLY A 178 -5.12 5.02 -6.52
CA GLY A 178 -5.36 4.44 -5.21
C GLY A 178 -4.23 4.71 -4.22
N LEU A 179 -2.96 4.59 -4.63
CA LEU A 179 -1.80 4.88 -3.78
C LEU A 179 -1.76 6.35 -3.34
N ILE A 180 -2.01 7.28 -4.27
CA ILE A 180 -2.04 8.71 -3.98
C ILE A 180 -3.18 9.02 -3.01
N ASP A 181 -4.37 8.45 -3.24
CA ASP A 181 -5.59 8.71 -2.48
C ASP A 181 -5.56 8.19 -1.05
N ILE A 182 -4.58 7.36 -0.68
CA ILE A 182 -4.40 6.85 0.68
C ILE A 182 -3.10 7.32 1.35
N SER A 183 -2.23 8.03 0.62
CA SER A 183 -0.97 8.54 1.13
C SER A 183 -1.14 9.96 1.69
N VAL A 184 -0.48 10.23 2.81
CA VAL A 184 -0.57 11.50 3.54
C VAL A 184 0.70 12.35 3.44
N ASN A 185 1.82 11.77 2.99
CA ASN A 185 3.08 12.52 2.85
C ASN A 185 2.91 13.75 1.94
N PRO A 186 3.63 14.86 2.22
CA PRO A 186 3.53 16.05 1.39
C PRO A 186 3.88 15.79 -0.08
N GLU A 187 3.24 16.55 -0.96
CA GLU A 187 3.52 16.50 -2.40
C GLU A 187 4.99 16.82 -2.69
N GLY A 188 5.59 16.07 -3.62
CA GLY A 188 6.97 16.29 -4.05
C GLY A 188 8.05 15.76 -3.09
N GLU A 189 7.67 15.07 -2.01
CA GLU A 189 8.63 14.48 -1.06
C GLU A 189 8.99 13.02 -1.39
N MET A 190 8.12 12.31 -2.10
CA MET A 190 8.24 10.88 -2.39
C MET A 190 7.88 10.60 -3.85
N TYR A 191 8.65 9.74 -4.51
CA TYR A 191 8.20 9.09 -5.74
C TYR A 191 7.16 8.03 -5.36
N TYR A 192 5.99 8.07 -5.98
CA TYR A 192 4.95 7.07 -5.78
C TYR A 192 4.93 6.14 -6.98
N ALA A 193 5.55 4.98 -6.85
CA ALA A 193 5.58 3.93 -7.85
C ALA A 193 4.45 2.92 -7.59
N ALA A 194 3.64 2.67 -8.61
CA ALA A 194 2.47 1.80 -8.53
C ALA A 194 2.55 0.72 -9.60
N SER A 195 1.62 -0.23 -9.54
CA SER A 195 1.52 -1.30 -10.53
C SER A 195 2.84 -2.07 -10.66
N LYS A 196 3.46 -2.40 -9.50
CA LYS A 196 4.79 -3.03 -9.38
C LYS A 196 5.94 -2.19 -9.94
N GLY A 197 5.75 -0.88 -10.07
CA GLY A 197 6.72 0.06 -10.64
C GLY A 197 6.53 0.35 -12.13
N ARG A 198 5.46 -0.16 -12.77
CA ARG A 198 5.16 0.15 -14.18
C ARG A 198 4.66 1.57 -14.39
N GLU A 199 4.22 2.25 -13.34
CA GLU A 199 3.89 3.66 -13.39
C GLU A 199 4.36 4.37 -12.12
N CYS A 200 4.59 5.67 -12.21
CA CYS A 200 5.08 6.46 -11.10
C CYS A 200 4.63 7.91 -11.19
N LEU A 201 4.29 8.52 -10.05
CA LEU A 201 4.23 9.97 -9.89
C LEU A 201 5.61 10.48 -9.45
N ASP A 202 6.24 11.34 -10.27
CA ASP A 202 7.52 11.97 -9.92
C ASP A 202 7.39 13.18 -8.99
N LEU A 203 8.52 13.65 -8.45
CA LEU A 203 8.55 14.75 -7.48
C LEU A 203 8.04 16.08 -8.06
N GLU A 204 8.02 16.23 -9.39
CA GLU A 204 7.44 17.38 -10.09
C GLU A 204 5.96 17.21 -10.41
N GLY A 205 5.32 16.12 -9.95
CA GLY A 205 3.91 15.84 -10.17
C GLY A 205 3.58 15.27 -11.56
N ARG A 206 4.57 14.74 -12.29
CA ARG A 206 4.37 14.15 -13.62
C ARG A 206 4.22 12.64 -13.51
N ILE A 207 3.31 12.07 -14.29
CA ILE A 207 3.11 10.64 -14.36
C ILE A 207 4.07 10.04 -15.41
N ARG A 208 4.87 9.06 -14.98
CA ARG A 208 5.75 8.22 -15.79
C ARG A 208 5.17 6.84 -15.92
N ARG A 209 5.26 6.23 -17.10
CA ARG A 209 4.69 4.91 -17.39
C ARG A 209 5.64 4.12 -18.26
N LEU A 210 5.75 2.83 -17.97
CA LEU A 210 6.40 1.88 -18.84
C LEU A 210 5.67 1.89 -20.19
N PRO A 211 6.36 2.07 -21.32
CA PRO A 211 5.71 2.04 -22.61
C PRO A 211 5.05 0.68 -22.86
N ILE A 212 3.79 0.70 -23.32
CA ILE A 212 3.09 -0.49 -23.83
C ILE A 212 2.68 -0.24 -25.28
N SER A 213 2.64 -1.30 -26.09
CA SER A 213 2.23 -1.17 -27.49
C SER A 213 0.75 -0.74 -27.59
N GLU A 214 0.40 -0.05 -28.68
CA GLU A 214 -0.99 0.37 -28.92
C GLU A 214 -1.96 -0.81 -28.92
N GLU A 215 -1.55 -1.96 -29.46
CA GLU A 215 -2.33 -3.20 -29.44
C GLU A 215 -2.63 -3.68 -28.03
N LYS A 216 -1.59 -3.73 -27.16
CA LYS A 216 -1.76 -4.16 -25.77
C LYS A 216 -2.55 -3.14 -24.94
N GLN A 217 -2.39 -1.85 -25.22
CA GLN A 217 -3.21 -0.80 -24.62
C GLN A 217 -4.69 -0.94 -25.02
N ALA A 218 -4.97 -1.23 -26.29
CA ALA A 218 -6.33 -1.46 -26.76
C ALA A 218 -6.94 -2.72 -26.13
N ALA A 219 -6.16 -3.80 -26.01
CA ALA A 219 -6.59 -5.03 -25.36
C ALA A 219 -6.99 -4.78 -23.89
N ILE A 220 -6.13 -4.15 -23.08
CA ILE A 220 -6.44 -3.91 -21.66
C ILE A 220 -7.61 -2.92 -21.48
N ASN A 221 -7.76 -1.93 -22.38
CA ASN A 221 -8.92 -1.04 -22.35
C ASN A 221 -10.22 -1.82 -22.60
N ALA A 222 -10.23 -2.72 -23.59
CA ALA A 222 -11.37 -3.58 -23.87
C ALA A 222 -11.70 -4.50 -22.69
N LEU A 223 -10.69 -5.08 -22.05
CA LEU A 223 -10.86 -5.86 -20.81
C LEU A 223 -11.51 -5.01 -19.72
N ASN A 224 -10.97 -3.82 -19.43
CA ASN A 224 -11.45 -2.94 -18.38
C ASN A 224 -12.92 -2.55 -18.60
N GLU A 225 -13.31 -2.21 -19.83
CA GLU A 225 -14.70 -1.93 -20.15
C GLU A 225 -15.64 -3.12 -19.89
N GLN A 226 -15.20 -4.35 -20.20
CA GLN A 226 -16.00 -5.55 -19.95
C GLN A 226 -16.08 -5.85 -18.45
N LEU A 227 -15.01 -5.65 -17.69
CA LEU A 227 -15.01 -5.79 -16.24
C LEU A 227 -15.98 -4.79 -15.58
N VAL A 228 -15.95 -3.51 -15.98
CA VAL A 228 -16.93 -2.51 -15.49
C VAL A 228 -18.36 -2.92 -15.80
N LYS A 229 -18.63 -3.40 -17.02
CA LYS A 229 -19.98 -3.86 -17.41
C LYS A 229 -20.41 -5.10 -16.63
N LEU A 230 -19.47 -6.00 -16.31
CA LEU A 230 -19.75 -7.21 -15.53
C LEU A 230 -20.04 -6.85 -14.07
N THR A 231 -19.17 -6.07 -13.42
CA THR A 231 -19.31 -5.71 -12.02
C THR A 231 -20.38 -4.65 -11.76
N GLY A 232 -20.81 -3.91 -12.79
CA GLY A 232 -21.98 -3.03 -12.71
C GLY A 232 -23.32 -3.77 -12.60
N ARG A 233 -23.34 -5.10 -12.72
CA ARG A 233 -24.56 -5.89 -12.53
C ARG A 233 -24.84 -6.12 -11.03
N PRO A 234 -26.09 -6.03 -10.55
CA PRO A 234 -26.41 -6.14 -9.12
C PRO A 234 -25.90 -7.42 -8.44
N GLU A 235 -25.82 -8.52 -9.18
CA GLU A 235 -25.30 -9.80 -8.68
C GLU A 235 -23.78 -9.81 -8.46
N TYR A 236 -23.03 -8.96 -9.17
CA TYR A 236 -21.56 -8.91 -9.14
C TYR A 236 -20.98 -7.64 -8.50
N GLU A 237 -21.79 -6.61 -8.25
CA GLU A 237 -21.35 -5.35 -7.64
C GLU A 237 -20.56 -5.55 -6.35
N LYS A 238 -20.94 -6.51 -5.50
CA LYS A 238 -20.23 -6.81 -4.24
C LYS A 238 -18.74 -7.13 -4.42
N PHE A 239 -18.33 -7.65 -5.57
CA PHE A 239 -16.92 -7.96 -5.85
C PHE A 239 -16.05 -6.69 -6.02
N THR A 240 -16.65 -5.51 -6.22
CA THR A 240 -15.93 -4.23 -6.21
C THR A 240 -15.75 -3.67 -4.80
N LEU A 241 -16.42 -4.27 -3.81
CA LEU A 241 -16.58 -3.75 -2.45
C LEU A 241 -15.90 -4.60 -1.37
N ILE A 242 -15.30 -5.73 -1.76
CA ILE A 242 -14.62 -6.68 -0.86
C ILE A 242 -13.13 -6.77 -1.22
N GLY A 243 -12.28 -7.14 -0.27
CA GLY A 243 -10.85 -7.38 -0.50
C GLY A 243 -10.18 -6.23 -1.25
N SER A 244 -9.52 -6.55 -2.38
CA SER A 244 -8.90 -5.55 -3.27
C SER A 244 -9.92 -4.75 -4.11
N GLY A 245 -11.15 -5.27 -4.26
CA GLY A 245 -12.18 -4.70 -5.12
C GLY A 245 -11.89 -4.91 -6.61
N LEU A 246 -12.36 -3.97 -7.44
CA LEU A 246 -11.97 -3.87 -8.86
C LEU A 246 -10.89 -2.80 -9.00
N GLN A 247 -9.70 -3.19 -9.43
CA GLN A 247 -8.56 -2.29 -9.61
C GLN A 247 -8.04 -2.36 -11.04
N PHE A 248 -7.86 -1.18 -11.64
CA PHE A 248 -7.20 -1.05 -12.94
C PHE A 248 -5.77 -0.56 -12.72
N LYS A 249 -4.83 -1.50 -12.77
CA LYS A 249 -3.40 -1.24 -12.65
C LYS A 249 -2.82 -1.00 -14.05
N PHE A 250 -1.67 -0.36 -14.14
CA PHE A 250 -1.00 -0.20 -15.42
C PHE A 250 -0.48 -1.56 -15.92
N GLY A 251 -1.11 -2.04 -17.00
CA GLY A 251 -0.83 -3.34 -17.61
C GLY A 251 -1.35 -4.55 -16.83
N GLN A 252 -2.28 -4.37 -15.91
CA GLN A 252 -2.94 -5.46 -15.19
C GLN A 252 -4.31 -5.00 -14.68
N SER A 253 -5.28 -5.90 -14.61
CA SER A 253 -6.56 -5.64 -13.94
C SER A 253 -6.78 -6.69 -12.88
N THR A 254 -7.13 -6.27 -11.67
CA THR A 254 -7.39 -7.18 -10.54
C THR A 254 -8.85 -7.07 -10.14
N VAL A 255 -9.50 -8.20 -9.89
CA VAL A 255 -10.85 -8.25 -9.33
C VAL A 255 -10.87 -9.22 -8.15
N ALA A 256 -11.35 -8.75 -7.00
CA ALA A 256 -11.59 -9.63 -5.86
C ALA A 256 -12.69 -10.65 -6.19
N ARG A 257 -12.43 -11.92 -5.89
CA ARG A 257 -13.42 -13.02 -5.89
C ARG A 257 -13.78 -13.46 -4.47
N GLN A 258 -12.99 -13.06 -3.48
CA GLN A 258 -13.18 -13.38 -2.06
C GLN A 258 -12.39 -12.40 -1.19
N ASP A 259 -12.72 -12.28 0.09
CA ASP A 259 -11.89 -11.58 1.07
C ASP A 259 -11.29 -12.52 2.13
N ILE A 260 -10.31 -12.01 2.88
CA ILE A 260 -9.63 -12.75 3.96
C ILE A 260 -10.63 -13.24 5.03
N GLY A 261 -11.73 -12.51 5.21
CA GLY A 261 -12.81 -12.82 6.13
C GLY A 261 -13.78 -13.88 5.63
N LYS A 262 -13.61 -14.36 4.38
CA LYS A 262 -14.47 -15.31 3.66
C LYS A 262 -15.93 -14.87 3.59
N SER A 263 -16.18 -13.59 3.34
CA SER A 263 -17.54 -13.03 3.31
C SER A 263 -18.41 -13.56 2.16
N ILE A 264 -17.81 -14.06 1.08
CA ILE A 264 -18.54 -14.60 -0.08
C ILE A 264 -18.70 -16.12 0.03
N PRO A 265 -19.89 -16.70 -0.24
CA PRO A 265 -20.05 -18.15 -0.32
C PRO A 265 -19.07 -18.77 -1.34
N GLN A 266 -18.39 -19.86 -0.95
CA GLN A 266 -17.33 -20.48 -1.76
C GLN A 266 -17.77 -20.81 -3.20
N ALA A 267 -18.95 -21.42 -3.36
CA ALA A 267 -19.48 -21.78 -4.68
C ALA A 267 -19.75 -20.55 -5.56
N GLU A 268 -20.15 -19.44 -4.97
CA GLU A 268 -20.35 -18.18 -5.68
C GLU A 268 -19.01 -17.55 -6.09
N SER A 269 -18.03 -17.55 -5.20
CA SER A 269 -16.66 -17.11 -5.50
C SER A 269 -16.07 -17.89 -6.67
N GLU A 270 -16.14 -19.23 -6.65
CA GLU A 270 -15.68 -20.11 -7.74
C GLU A 270 -16.43 -19.89 -9.05
N ALA A 271 -17.74 -19.68 -9.01
CA ALA A 271 -18.52 -19.36 -10.20
C ALA A 271 -18.08 -18.02 -10.82
N PHE A 272 -17.74 -17.04 -9.98
CA PHE A 272 -17.28 -15.73 -10.45
C PHE A 272 -15.90 -15.80 -11.14
N ALA A 273 -14.92 -16.55 -10.62
CA ALA A 273 -13.64 -16.71 -11.35
C ALA A 273 -13.84 -17.38 -12.71
N LYS A 274 -14.66 -18.43 -12.81
CA LYS A 274 -14.93 -19.07 -14.11
C LYS A 274 -15.56 -18.10 -15.11
N MET A 275 -16.38 -17.16 -14.62
CA MET A 275 -16.90 -16.08 -15.45
C MET A 275 -15.77 -15.14 -15.90
N LEU A 276 -14.85 -14.75 -15.02
CA LEU A 276 -13.69 -13.93 -15.38
C LEU A 276 -12.80 -14.65 -16.42
N GLU A 277 -12.50 -15.93 -16.24
CA GLU A 277 -11.76 -16.76 -17.19
C GLU A 277 -12.44 -16.79 -18.56
N SER A 278 -13.76 -17.01 -18.59
CA SER A 278 -14.53 -17.05 -19.84
C SER A 278 -14.58 -15.68 -20.53
N LEU A 279 -14.59 -14.59 -19.76
CA LEU A 279 -14.54 -13.22 -20.29
C LEU A 279 -13.19 -12.95 -20.96
N VAL A 280 -12.09 -13.34 -20.32
CA VAL A 280 -10.74 -13.19 -20.89
C VAL A 280 -10.57 -14.05 -22.14
N ALA A 281 -10.97 -15.32 -22.09
CA ALA A 281 -10.89 -16.22 -23.25
C ALA A 281 -11.71 -15.72 -24.46
N ALA A 282 -12.80 -14.99 -24.22
CA ALA A 282 -13.57 -14.36 -25.30
C ALA A 282 -12.88 -13.12 -25.90
N LEU A 283 -12.07 -12.41 -25.11
CA LEU A 283 -11.33 -11.22 -25.56
C LEU A 283 -9.97 -11.56 -26.18
N ASP A 284 -9.32 -12.62 -25.71
CA ASP A 284 -7.99 -13.06 -26.13
C ASP A 284 -7.95 -14.58 -26.35
N PRO A 285 -8.66 -15.09 -27.38
CA PRO A 285 -8.82 -16.53 -27.62
C PRO A 285 -7.52 -17.26 -27.96
N ASP A 286 -6.49 -16.51 -28.39
CA ASP A 286 -5.17 -17.02 -28.75
C ASP A 286 -4.16 -16.91 -27.58
N GLU A 287 -4.58 -16.42 -26.41
CA GLU A 287 -3.74 -16.24 -25.20
C GLU A 287 -2.46 -15.42 -25.46
N ARG A 288 -2.54 -14.39 -26.30
CA ARG A 288 -1.37 -13.57 -26.68
C ARG A 288 -1.15 -12.38 -25.76
N ASN A 289 -2.24 -11.83 -25.24
CA ASN A 289 -2.25 -10.55 -24.54
C ASN A 289 -2.32 -10.71 -23.03
N PHE A 290 -3.08 -11.69 -22.54
CA PHE A 290 -3.37 -11.82 -21.11
C PHE A 290 -2.92 -13.14 -20.52
N ARG A 291 -2.49 -13.07 -19.26
CA ARG A 291 -2.34 -14.21 -18.36
C ARG A 291 -3.25 -13.99 -17.15
N ILE A 292 -3.86 -15.07 -16.67
CA ILE A 292 -4.66 -15.06 -15.44
C ILE A 292 -3.86 -15.70 -14.32
N GLU A 293 -3.86 -15.05 -13.16
CA GLU A 293 -3.40 -15.59 -11.89
C GLU A 293 -4.54 -15.51 -10.87
N ASP A 294 -4.93 -16.65 -10.30
CA ASP A 294 -5.95 -16.71 -9.25
C ASP A 294 -5.27 -17.04 -7.91
N THR A 295 -5.34 -16.10 -6.96
CA THR A 295 -4.75 -16.26 -5.62
C THR A 295 -5.72 -16.93 -4.63
N GLY A 296 -6.92 -17.27 -5.07
CA GLY A 296 -8.06 -17.69 -4.26
C GLY A 296 -8.86 -16.52 -3.69
N LEU A 297 -8.23 -15.36 -3.51
CA LEU A 297 -8.85 -14.10 -3.06
C LEU A 297 -9.11 -13.15 -4.22
N ASP A 298 -8.11 -13.00 -5.09
CA ASP A 298 -8.11 -12.10 -6.22
C ASP A 298 -7.84 -12.86 -7.52
N VAL A 299 -8.46 -12.38 -8.59
CA VAL A 299 -8.12 -12.78 -9.96
C VAL A 299 -7.37 -11.63 -10.60
N GLU A 300 -6.09 -11.84 -10.90
CA GLU A 300 -5.22 -10.90 -11.60
C GLU A 300 -5.16 -11.26 -13.08
N ILE A 301 -5.49 -10.30 -13.94
CA ILE A 301 -5.44 -10.43 -15.40
C ILE A 301 -4.33 -9.50 -15.90
N ILE A 302 -3.19 -10.09 -16.24
CA ILE A 302 -1.92 -9.40 -16.44
C ILE A 302 -1.60 -9.34 -17.93
N LEU A 303 -1.20 -8.17 -18.44
CA LEU A 303 -0.63 -8.08 -19.78
C LEU A 303 0.69 -8.84 -19.84
N THR A 304 0.81 -9.73 -20.83
CA THR A 304 2.07 -10.40 -21.15
C THR A 304 3.12 -9.35 -21.53
N VAL A 305 4.39 -9.60 -21.21
CA VAL A 305 5.52 -8.77 -21.66
C VAL A 305 6.43 -9.65 -22.49
N GLU A 306 6.87 -9.17 -23.66
CA GLU A 306 7.89 -9.86 -24.45
C GLU A 306 9.26 -9.47 -23.89
N THR A 307 9.85 -10.31 -23.04
CA THR A 307 11.24 -10.14 -22.63
C THR A 307 12.16 -10.78 -23.66
N SER A 308 13.12 -10.02 -24.16
CA SER A 308 14.11 -10.50 -25.14
C SER A 308 14.95 -11.63 -24.53
N GLY A 309 14.62 -12.88 -24.85
CA GLY A 309 15.47 -14.06 -24.63
C GLY A 309 14.89 -15.13 -23.68
N ASP A 310 14.04 -14.78 -22.73
CA ASP A 310 13.57 -15.68 -21.66
C ASP A 310 12.04 -15.77 -21.62
N GLY A 311 11.45 -16.43 -22.63
CA GLY A 311 10.04 -16.81 -22.62
C GLY A 311 9.03 -15.71 -22.18
N LEU A 312 7.88 -16.14 -21.69
CA LEU A 312 6.90 -15.28 -21.02
C LEU A 312 7.24 -15.25 -19.52
N LYS A 313 7.80 -14.14 -19.03
CA LYS A 313 7.99 -13.86 -17.59
C LYS A 313 6.99 -12.79 -17.14
N ASP A 314 6.47 -12.93 -15.91
CA ASP A 314 5.67 -11.88 -15.28
C ASP A 314 6.55 -10.72 -14.83
N PHE A 315 6.01 -9.49 -14.93
CA PHE A 315 6.70 -8.29 -14.46
C PHE A 315 6.64 -8.21 -12.93
N ASP A 316 7.81 -8.17 -12.29
CA ASP A 316 7.93 -8.07 -10.84
C ASP A 316 8.43 -6.68 -10.37
N LYS A 317 8.51 -6.48 -9.05
CA LYS A 317 8.94 -5.19 -8.49
C LYS A 317 10.43 -4.89 -8.77
N GLY A 318 11.26 -5.90 -9.03
CA GLY A 318 12.65 -5.72 -9.44
C GLY A 318 12.76 -5.16 -10.86
N ASP A 319 11.91 -5.66 -11.78
CA ASP A 319 11.75 -5.07 -13.12
C ASP A 319 11.29 -3.60 -13.03
N GLY A 320 10.37 -3.32 -12.09
CA GLY A 320 9.94 -1.97 -11.73
C GLY A 320 11.09 -1.06 -11.29
N VAL A 321 11.91 -1.49 -10.33
CA VAL A 321 13.09 -0.75 -9.86
C VAL A 321 14.05 -0.44 -11.01
N LYS A 322 14.32 -1.42 -11.89
CA LYS A 322 15.21 -1.24 -13.06
C LYS A 322 14.65 -0.21 -14.05
N PHE A 323 13.36 -0.26 -14.34
CA PHE A 323 12.69 0.73 -15.17
C PHE A 323 12.77 2.14 -14.55
N LEU A 324 12.39 2.27 -13.28
CA LEU A 324 12.37 3.55 -12.57
C LEU A 324 13.76 4.17 -12.46
N ASN A 325 14.80 3.37 -12.24
CA ASN A 325 16.18 3.86 -12.22
C ASN A 325 16.56 4.58 -13.53
N GLY A 326 16.17 4.02 -14.67
CA GLY A 326 16.39 4.64 -15.98
C GLY A 326 15.48 5.85 -16.24
N GLU A 327 14.17 5.70 -16.01
CA GLU A 327 13.17 6.73 -16.32
C GLU A 327 13.30 7.99 -15.45
N LEU A 328 13.62 7.81 -14.17
CA LEU A 328 13.75 8.89 -13.19
C LEU A 328 15.20 9.31 -12.96
N ASN A 329 16.16 8.65 -13.60
CA ASN A 329 17.59 8.86 -13.40
C ASN A 329 17.98 8.79 -11.91
N LEU A 330 17.53 7.73 -11.22
CA LEU A 330 17.75 7.54 -9.78
C LEU A 330 19.24 7.36 -9.42
N GLY A 331 20.07 7.00 -10.40
CA GLY A 331 21.51 6.88 -10.23
C GLY A 331 21.92 5.69 -9.37
N MET A 332 21.13 4.61 -9.38
CA MET A 332 21.32 3.43 -8.51
C MET A 332 22.63 2.65 -8.73
N SER A 333 23.48 3.05 -9.67
CA SER A 333 24.85 2.53 -9.74
C SER A 333 25.76 3.08 -8.63
N HIS A 334 25.27 4.04 -7.81
CA HIS A 334 26.02 4.67 -6.72
C HIS A 334 25.26 4.48 -5.41
N GLY A 335 25.64 3.46 -4.63
CA GLY A 335 25.12 3.19 -3.31
C GLY A 335 25.60 4.17 -2.23
N PRO A 336 25.18 3.95 -0.97
CA PRO A 336 24.32 2.85 -0.54
C PRO A 336 22.84 3.12 -0.85
N HIS A 337 22.05 2.05 -0.93
CA HIS A 337 20.58 2.10 -0.99
C HIS A 337 19.98 1.46 0.25
N LEU A 338 18.74 1.83 0.57
CA LEU A 338 17.94 1.16 1.57
C LEU A 338 16.72 0.55 0.88
N VAL A 339 16.53 -0.77 1.00
CA VAL A 339 15.34 -1.47 0.50
C VAL A 339 14.53 -2.02 1.67
N CYS A 340 13.23 -1.72 1.69
CA CYS A 340 12.30 -2.25 2.68
C CYS A 340 11.16 -3.03 2.03
N GLY A 341 10.75 -4.13 2.66
CA GLY A 341 9.66 -4.99 2.20
C GLY A 341 9.12 -5.90 3.30
N ASP A 342 8.07 -6.64 3.04
CA ASP A 342 7.43 -7.52 4.03
C ASP A 342 7.11 -8.91 3.48
N THR A 343 7.02 -9.04 2.15
CA THR A 343 6.66 -10.27 1.46
C THR A 343 7.78 -10.80 0.55
N GLY A 344 7.59 -12.02 0.05
CA GLY A 344 8.43 -12.60 -0.99
C GLY A 344 8.39 -11.83 -2.32
N SER A 345 7.36 -11.00 -2.55
CA SER A 345 7.21 -10.19 -3.77
C SER A 345 8.16 -8.98 -3.79
N ASP A 346 8.69 -8.61 -2.63
CA ASP A 346 9.62 -7.49 -2.46
C ASP A 346 11.07 -7.89 -2.65
N VAL A 347 11.38 -9.18 -2.53
CA VAL A 347 12.75 -9.69 -2.69
C VAL A 347 13.37 -9.36 -4.04
N PRO A 348 12.65 -9.41 -5.18
CA PRO A 348 13.16 -8.90 -6.46
C PRO A 348 13.60 -7.43 -6.43
N MET A 349 13.00 -6.57 -5.58
CA MET A 349 13.48 -5.19 -5.41
C MET A 349 14.88 -5.16 -4.80
N LEU A 350 15.09 -5.97 -3.75
CA LEU A 350 16.38 -6.09 -3.07
C LEU A 350 17.44 -6.70 -4.00
N GLU A 351 17.09 -7.76 -4.71
CA GLU A 351 17.97 -8.40 -5.70
C GLU A 351 18.40 -7.37 -6.77
N ALA A 352 17.47 -6.61 -7.34
CA ALA A 352 17.76 -5.57 -8.34
C ALA A 352 18.65 -4.45 -7.78
N ALA A 353 18.44 -4.03 -6.53
CA ALA A 353 19.28 -3.01 -5.88
C ALA A 353 20.69 -3.51 -5.59
N LEU A 354 20.84 -4.75 -5.09
CA LEU A 354 22.13 -5.39 -4.82
C LEU A 354 22.94 -5.64 -6.10
N GLU A 355 22.28 -5.99 -7.21
CA GLU A 355 22.90 -6.11 -8.53
C GLU A 355 23.58 -4.80 -8.97
N LEU A 356 23.00 -3.64 -8.61
CA LEU A 356 23.48 -2.32 -8.98
C LEU A 356 24.48 -1.75 -7.96
N ALA A 357 24.27 -2.01 -6.67
CA ALA A 357 25.07 -1.51 -5.56
C ALA A 357 25.14 -2.56 -4.42
N PRO A 358 26.26 -3.30 -4.30
CA PRO A 358 26.41 -4.35 -3.27
C PRO A 358 26.39 -3.87 -1.81
N ASP A 359 26.56 -2.58 -1.57
CA ASP A 359 26.47 -1.94 -0.25
C ASP A 359 25.03 -1.56 0.13
N THR A 360 24.04 -2.01 -0.64
CA THR A 360 22.60 -1.90 -0.32
C THR A 360 22.29 -2.57 1.02
N ARG A 361 21.55 -1.84 1.86
CA ARG A 361 21.02 -2.30 3.14
C ARG A 361 19.55 -2.67 2.98
N ALA A 362 19.08 -3.57 3.84
CA ALA A 362 17.69 -4.01 3.83
C ALA A 362 17.06 -3.99 5.22
N VAL A 363 15.78 -3.65 5.31
CA VAL A 363 14.96 -3.93 6.50
C VAL A 363 13.67 -4.60 6.06
N TYR A 364 13.45 -5.85 6.48
CA TYR A 364 12.23 -6.57 6.16
C TYR A 364 11.31 -6.72 7.37
N VAL A 365 10.03 -6.42 7.15
CA VAL A 365 8.98 -6.53 8.16
C VAL A 365 8.31 -7.89 8.04
N THR A 366 8.77 -8.88 8.80
CA THR A 366 8.19 -10.23 8.69
C THR A 366 8.41 -11.09 9.92
N LYS A 367 7.44 -11.97 10.17
CA LYS A 367 7.55 -13.12 11.09
C LYS A 367 7.72 -14.44 10.34
N ASN A 368 7.76 -14.41 9.00
CA ASN A 368 7.92 -15.59 8.17
C ASN A 368 9.40 -16.02 8.14
N GLU A 369 9.69 -17.19 8.73
CA GLU A 369 11.05 -17.72 8.82
C GLU A 369 11.69 -18.05 7.47
N ASP A 370 10.92 -18.42 6.46
CA ASP A 370 11.45 -18.72 5.13
C ASP A 370 11.83 -17.43 4.39
N LEU A 371 11.00 -16.38 4.52
CA LEU A 371 11.33 -15.07 3.97
C LEU A 371 12.56 -14.46 4.66
N LYS A 372 12.62 -14.55 6.00
CA LYS A 372 13.80 -14.14 6.79
C LYS A 372 15.07 -14.80 6.29
N LYS A 373 15.08 -16.13 6.13
CA LYS A 373 16.24 -16.87 5.60
C LYS A 373 16.60 -16.42 4.20
N ARG A 374 15.60 -16.17 3.34
CA ARG A 374 15.83 -15.71 1.97
C ARG A 374 16.53 -14.34 1.95
N VAL A 375 16.02 -13.37 2.72
CA VAL A 375 16.59 -12.00 2.77
C VAL A 375 18.00 -12.01 3.37
N LEU A 376 18.20 -12.69 4.51
CA LEU A 376 19.52 -12.81 5.14
C LEU A 376 20.52 -13.60 4.30
N GLY A 377 20.04 -14.43 3.37
CA GLY A 377 20.89 -15.13 2.40
C GLY A 377 21.37 -14.26 1.24
N LEU A 378 20.77 -13.08 1.03
CA LEU A 378 21.14 -12.15 -0.04
C LEU A 378 22.18 -11.12 0.39
N THR A 379 22.15 -10.68 1.64
CA THR A 379 23.08 -9.68 2.17
C THR A 379 23.23 -9.80 3.70
N ASP A 380 24.44 -9.56 4.20
CA ASP A 380 24.72 -9.44 5.63
C ASP A 380 24.28 -8.09 6.21
N ALA A 381 23.93 -7.12 5.35
CA ALA A 381 23.46 -5.78 5.73
C ALA A 381 21.93 -5.69 5.81
N ALA A 382 21.29 -6.73 6.35
CA ALA A 382 19.84 -6.83 6.49
C ALA A 382 19.40 -6.94 7.94
N LEU A 383 18.29 -6.27 8.28
CA LEU A 383 17.57 -6.42 9.55
C LEU A 383 16.17 -6.98 9.30
N ILE A 384 15.69 -7.81 10.23
CA ILE A 384 14.31 -8.30 10.24
C ILE A 384 13.61 -7.74 11.46
N VAL A 385 12.46 -7.10 11.25
CA VAL A 385 11.60 -6.60 12.32
C VAL A 385 10.20 -7.20 12.18
N PRO A 386 9.43 -7.37 13.27
CA PRO A 386 8.14 -8.04 13.22
C PRO A 386 6.98 -7.16 12.76
N GLU A 387 7.08 -5.83 12.87
CA GLU A 387 5.95 -4.90 12.66
C GLU A 387 6.38 -3.59 11.98
N PRO A 388 5.52 -2.98 11.14
CA PRO A 388 5.79 -1.70 10.46
C PRO A 388 6.15 -0.56 11.40
N ASP A 389 5.50 -0.48 12.56
CA ASP A 389 5.71 0.61 13.53
C ASP A 389 7.17 0.67 14.01
N ILE A 390 7.83 -0.49 14.12
CA ILE A 390 9.24 -0.58 14.48
C ILE A 390 10.12 -0.05 13.35
N LEU A 391 9.88 -0.48 12.10
CA LEU A 391 10.59 0.05 10.93
C LEU A 391 10.43 1.57 10.86
N VAL A 392 9.21 2.07 10.94
CA VAL A 392 8.95 3.50 10.77
C VAL A 392 9.55 4.31 11.92
N THR A 393 9.58 3.76 13.15
CA THR A 393 10.28 4.38 14.27
C THR A 393 11.80 4.41 14.07
N ILE A 394 12.39 3.34 13.54
CA ILE A 394 13.80 3.33 13.16
C ILE A 394 14.07 4.49 12.19
N LEU A 395 13.28 4.59 11.12
CA LEU A 395 13.45 5.64 10.11
C LEU A 395 13.26 7.05 10.69
N GLY A 396 12.19 7.26 11.47
CA GLY A 396 11.83 8.57 12.01
C GLY A 396 12.79 9.13 13.05
N THR A 397 13.66 8.28 13.61
CA THR A 397 14.57 8.64 14.70
C THR A 397 16.06 8.63 14.31
N LEU A 398 16.34 8.62 12.99
CA LEU A 398 17.66 8.77 12.36
C LEU A 398 17.90 10.20 11.85
#